data_AF-A0A9D6XIB2-F1
#
_entry.id   AF-A0A9D6XIB2-F1
#
_cell.length_a   1.000
_cell.length_b   1.000
_cell.length_c   1.000
_cell.angle_alpha   90.00
_cell.angle_beta   90.00
_cell.angle_gamma   90.00
#
_symmetry.space_group_name_H-M   'P 1'
#
loop_
_entity.id
_entity.type
_entity.pdbx_description
1 polymer ?
#
loop_
_entity_poly.entity_id
_entity_poly.type
_entity_poly.pdbx_seq_one_letter_code
_entity_poly.pdbx_strand_id
1 'polypeptide(L)'
;MKIFGKKSKKKVVIVGAGFAGLSAAKILTTDFDVTVIDPWPYFEFLPNIHELVSAVKKPRQLRLSRKKIVENMGHRHLEDRVSE
;
A
#
# COMPACT_ATOMS: atom_id res chain seq x y z
N MET A 1 16.84 -15.65 33.13
CA MET A 1 16.25 -15.63 31.78
C MET A 1 15.56 -14.28 31.58
N LYS A 2 16.19 -13.32 30.87
CA LYS A 2 15.59 -11.99 30.63
C LYS A 2 14.48 -12.12 29.60
N ILE A 3 13.23 -11.99 30.03
CA ILE A 3 12.08 -11.85 29.15
C ILE A 3 12.21 -10.46 28.53
N PHE A 4 12.74 -10.37 27.32
CA PHE A 4 12.80 -9.11 26.60
C PHE A 4 11.36 -8.65 26.34
N GLY A 5 10.92 -7.63 27.09
CA GLY A 5 9.66 -6.95 26.83
C GLY A 5 9.65 -6.47 25.38
N LYS A 6 8.68 -6.93 24.59
CA LYS A 6 8.47 -6.50 23.21
C LYS A 6 8.24 -4.98 23.23
N LYS A 7 9.26 -4.19 22.88
CA LYS A 7 9.08 -2.75 22.68
C LYS A 7 7.97 -2.57 21.63
N SER A 8 6.97 -1.75 21.98
CA SER A 8 5.90 -1.41 21.04
C SER A 8 6.53 -0.71 19.82
N LYS A 9 6.20 -1.20 18.62
CA LYS A 9 6.69 -0.60 17.37
C LYS A 9 6.17 0.83 17.26
N LYS A 10 6.97 1.73 16.69
CA LYS A 10 6.49 3.08 16.37
C LYS A 10 5.41 2.97 15.29
N LYS A 11 4.34 3.75 15.44
CA LYS A 11 3.23 3.80 14.48
C LYS A 11 3.58 4.76 13.35
N VAL A 12 3.34 4.34 12.11
CA VAL A 12 3.55 5.14 10.91
C VAL A 12 2.28 5.12 10.07
N VAL A 13 1.84 6.29 9.61
CA VAL A 13 0.76 6.41 8.64
C VAL A 13 1.36 6.83 7.30
N ILE A 14 1.01 6.11 6.25
CA ILE A 14 1.35 6.47 4.87
C ILE A 14 0.06 6.91 4.18
N VAL A 15 0.05 8.14 3.67
CA VAL A 15 -1.08 8.69 2.91
C VAL A 15 -0.79 8.55 1.41
N GLY A 16 -1.65 7.79 0.73
CA GLY A 16 -1.51 7.42 -0.68
C GLY A 16 -0.82 6.08 -0.87
N ALA A 17 -1.43 5.21 -1.69
CA ALA A 17 -0.93 3.89 -2.05
C ALA A 17 -0.60 3.80 -3.56
N GLY A 18 -0.03 4.88 -4.11
CA GLY A 18 0.64 4.89 -5.42
C GLY A 18 2.02 4.24 -5.37
N PHE A 19 2.85 4.54 -6.37
CA PHE A 19 4.22 4.02 -6.45
C PHE A 19 5.07 4.34 -5.22
N ALA A 20 5.07 5.62 -4.81
CA ALA A 20 5.86 6.08 -3.67
C ALA A 20 5.40 5.45 -2.35
N GLY A 21 4.09 5.51 -2.07
CA GLY A 21 3.53 4.99 -0.82
C GLY A 21 3.72 3.49 -0.65
N LEU A 22 3.50 2.70 -1.71
CA LEU A 22 3.76 1.26 -1.68
C LEU A 22 5.25 0.93 -1.55
N SER A 23 6.13 1.74 -2.16
CA SER A 23 7.58 1.57 -2.01
C SER A 23 8.03 1.87 -0.57
N ALA A 24 7.50 2.94 0.03
CA ALA A 24 7.76 3.28 1.43
C ALA A 24 7.24 2.17 2.36
N ALA A 25 6.03 1.68 2.14
CA ALA A 25 5.46 0.57 2.90
C ALA A 25 6.37 -0.67 2.84
N LYS A 26 6.88 -1.02 1.66
CA LYS A 26 7.80 -2.17 1.49
C LYS A 26 9.07 -2.05 2.34
N ILE A 27 9.60 -0.85 2.54
CA ILE A 27 10.83 -0.60 3.30
C ILE A 27 10.58 -0.64 4.82
N LEU A 28 9.36 -0.32 5.28
CA LEU A 28 9.03 -0.15 6.71
C LEU A 28 8.49 -1.41 7.42
N THR A 29 8.58 -2.59 6.80
CA THR A 29 7.96 -3.86 7.25
C THR A 29 8.47 -4.39 8.60
N THR A 30 9.75 -4.21 8.92
CA THR A 30 10.39 -4.84 10.08
C THR A 30 10.16 -4.11 11.39
N ASP A 31 10.24 -2.78 11.39
CA ASP A 31 10.44 -2.00 12.63
C ASP A 31 9.23 -1.17 13.04
N PHE A 32 8.24 -1.03 12.15
CA PHE A 32 7.10 -0.13 12.33
C PHE A 32 5.75 -0.89 12.30
N ASP A 33 4.76 -0.30 12.96
CA ASP A 33 3.34 -0.64 12.82
C ASP A 33 2.73 0.34 11.81
N VAL A 34 2.60 -0.09 10.55
CA VAL A 34 2.26 0.80 9.43
C VAL A 34 0.79 0.64 9.05
N THR A 35 0.12 1.78 8.91
CA THR A 35 -1.20 1.88 8.26
C THR A 35 -1.07 2.68 6.97
N VAL A 36 -1.52 2.12 5.85
CA VAL A 36 -1.57 2.78 4.55
C VAL A 36 -3.02 3.20 4.29
N ILE A 37 -3.22 4.48 4.00
CA ILE A 37 -4.54 5.07 3.71
C ILE A 37 -4.57 5.50 2.25
N ASP A 38 -5.53 5.00 1.48
CA ASP A 38 -5.77 5.42 0.10
C ASP A 38 -7.25 5.25 -0.25
N PRO A 39 -7.93 6.23 -0.88
CA PRO A 39 -9.37 6.16 -1.11
C PRO A 39 -9.76 5.20 -2.24
N TRP A 40 -8.81 4.64 -2.99
CA TRP A 40 -9.10 3.79 -4.14
C TRP A 40 -8.75 2.32 -3.87
N PRO A 41 -9.62 1.37 -4.27
CA PRO A 41 -9.46 -0.05 -3.92
C PRO A 41 -8.33 -0.77 -4.68
N TYR A 42 -7.78 -0.17 -5.74
CA TYR A 42 -6.77 -0.78 -6.60
C TYR A 42 -5.60 0.16 -6.90
N PHE A 43 -4.40 -0.40 -6.90
CA PHE A 43 -3.24 0.20 -7.54
C PHE A 43 -3.35 0.02 -9.05
N GLU A 44 -3.21 1.10 -9.81
CA GLU A 44 -3.17 1.05 -11.27
C GLU A 44 -1.75 1.29 -11.77
N PHE A 45 -1.23 0.40 -12.61
CA PHE A 45 0.09 0.55 -13.20
C PHE A 45 0.06 1.57 -14.35
N LEU A 46 0.06 2.84 -13.97
CA LEU A 46 -0.03 3.99 -14.88
C LEU A 46 0.99 4.03 -16.03
N PRO A 47 2.23 3.50 -15.90
CA PRO A 47 3.16 3.44 -17.05
C PRO A 47 2.56 2.75 -18.29
N ASN A 48 1.63 1.81 -18.11
CA ASN A 48 0.99 1.09 -19.20
C ASN A 48 -0.42 1.62 -19.54
N ILE A 49 -0.80 2.82 -19.09
CA ILE A 49 -2.15 3.36 -19.37
C ILE A 49 -2.44 3.49 -20.87
N HIS A 50 -1.42 3.73 -21.68
CA HIS A 50 -1.51 3.81 -23.14
C HIS A 50 -2.02 2.48 -23.76
N GLU A 51 -1.77 1.33 -23.13
CA GLU A 51 -2.28 0.03 -23.57
C GLU A 51 -3.78 -0.15 -23.29
N LEU A 52 -4.36 0.63 -22.36
CA LEU A 52 -5.82 0.70 -22.21
C LEU A 52 -6.44 1.53 -23.32
N VAL A 53 -5.82 2.66 -23.66
CA VAL A 53 -6.28 3.56 -24.73
C VAL A 53 -6.23 2.88 -26.09
N SER A 54 -5.16 2.12 -26.37
CA SER A 54 -5.03 1.34 -27.60
C SER A 54 -5.81 0.02 -27.59
N ALA A 55 -6.55 -0.26 -26.52
CA ALA A 55 -7.30 -1.51 -26.29
C ALA A 55 -6.45 -2.80 -26.31
N VAL A 56 -5.12 -2.70 -26.23
CA VAL A 56 -4.20 -3.85 -26.10
C VAL A 56 -4.38 -4.57 -24.77
N LYS A 57 -4.75 -3.85 -23.70
CA LYS A 57 -5.04 -4.40 -22.38
C LYS A 57 -6.40 -3.95 -21.85
N LYS A 58 -6.97 -4.79 -20.99
CA LYS A 58 -8.17 -4.49 -20.19
C LYS A 58 -7.75 -3.92 -18.83
N PRO A 59 -8.58 -3.08 -18.18
CA PRO A 59 -8.26 -2.48 -16.87
C PRO A 59 -7.79 -3.48 -15.81
N ARG A 60 -8.41 -4.66 -15.75
CA ARG A 60 -8.01 -5.75 -14.83
C ARG A 60 -6.57 -6.22 -14.96
N GLN A 61 -5.92 -5.99 -16.11
CA GLN A 61 -4.53 -6.36 -16.36
C GLN A 61 -3.54 -5.33 -15.81
N LEU A 62 -4.01 -4.13 -15.45
CA LEU A 62 -3.20 -3.05 -14.85
C LEU A 62 -3.59 -2.77 -13.39
N ARG A 63 -4.69 -3.34 -12.91
CA ARG A 63 -5.23 -3.11 -11.56
C ARG A 63 -4.89 -4.26 -10.63
N LEU A 64 -4.26 -3.93 -9.51
CA LEU A 64 -3.98 -4.86 -8.43
C LEU A 64 -4.71 -4.39 -7.17
N SER A 65 -5.26 -5.32 -6.39
CA SER A 65 -5.94 -4.98 -5.13
C SER A 65 -4.95 -4.33 -4.16
N ARG A 66 -5.24 -3.09 -3.75
CA ARG A 66 -4.41 -2.35 -2.79
C ARG A 66 -4.39 -3.03 -1.43
N LYS A 67 -5.56 -3.42 -0.95
CA LYS A 67 -5.71 -4.22 0.26
C LYS A 67 -4.77 -5.43 0.27
N LYS A 68 -4.79 -6.25 -0.79
CA LYS A 68 -3.91 -7.44 -0.90
C LYS A 68 -2.42 -7.07 -0.89
N ILE A 69 -2.03 -6.04 -1.65
CA ILE A 69 -0.62 -5.62 -1.69
C ILE A 69 -0.13 -5.19 -0.30
N VAL A 70 -0.93 -4.36 0.39
CA VAL A 70 -0.58 -3.81 1.70
C VAL A 70 -0.59 -4.90 2.78
N GLU A 71 -1.59 -5.76 2.80
CA GLU A 71 -1.68 -6.89 3.76
C GLU A 71 -0.55 -7.90 3.53
N ASN A 72 -0.16 -8.18 2.29
CA ASN A 72 0.98 -9.04 1.97
C ASN A 72 2.32 -8.48 2.45
N MET A 73 2.42 -7.16 2.66
CA MET A 73 3.58 -6.50 3.27
C MET A 73 3.52 -6.52 4.81
N GLY A 74 2.47 -7.08 5.42
CA GLY A 74 2.28 -7.12 6.87
C GLY A 74 1.70 -5.82 7.45
N HIS A 75 1.12 -4.97 6.60
CA HIS A 75 0.61 -3.66 6.98
C HIS A 75 -0.92 -3.61 6.97
N ARG A 76 -1.49 -2.61 7.64
CA ARG A 76 -2.93 -2.35 7.61
C ARG A 76 -3.29 -1.47 6.42
N HIS A 77 -4.36 -1.83 5.69
CA HIS A 77 -4.97 -0.98 4.67
C HIS A 77 -6.23 -0.30 5.22
N LEU A 78 -6.37 1.00 4.98
CA LEU A 78 -7.60 1.75 5.20
C LEU A 78 -8.02 2.40 3.87
N GLU A 79 -9.17 2.00 3.36
CA GLU A 79 -9.74 2.58 2.14
C GLU A 79 -10.51 3.85 2.50
N ASP A 80 -9.80 4.98 2.59
CA ASP A 80 -10.39 6.25 3.03
C ASP A 80 -9.64 7.45 2.42
N ARG A 81 -10.29 8.61 2.41
CA ARG A 81 -9.71 9.88 2.00
C ARG A 81 -9.28 10.65 3.24
N VAL A 82 -8.02 11.08 3.27
CA VAL A 82 -7.53 11.97 4.33
C VAL A 82 -8.07 13.38 4.12
N SER A 83 -8.63 13.98 5.17
CA SER A 83 -9.12 15.37 5.23
C SER A 83 -8.32 16.18 6.27
N GLU A 84 -8.45 17.50 6.20
CA GLU A 84 -7.96 18.45 7.22
C GLU A 84 -8.79 18.42 8.50
#